data_AF-A0A2V6GI53-F1
#
_entry.id   AF-A0A2V6GI53-F1
#
_cell.length_a   1.000
_cell.length_b   1.000
_cell.length_c   1.000
_cell.angle_alpha   90.00
_cell.angle_beta   90.00
_cell.angle_gamma   90.00
#
_symmetry.space_group_name_H-M   'P 1'
#
loop_
_entity.id
_entity.type
_entity.pdbx_description
1 polymer ?
#
loop_
_entity_poly.entity_id
_entity_poly.type
_entity_poly.pdbx_seq_one_letter_code
_entity_poly.pdbx_strand_id
1 'polypeptide(L)'
;DATRHFSEIATALIVALAIHSTTDGLALGIQGETPGTGATKWSLFSALCIHKVPEGLALGGLLIGAGLQQAAAVGWVAAVEATTLLGGVIGYFFLTNISMLWLGLIMAHVGGGFIYLATHAVIGEMLKHGKKLVLTSFALGIALIAVLNVGLRLLR
;
A
#
# COMPACT_ATOMS: atom_id res chain seq x y z
N ASP A 1 11.43 18.92 -17.48
CA ASP A 1 11.37 18.97 -15.99
C ASP A 1 10.16 18.32 -15.34
N ALA A 2 8.93 18.44 -15.84
CA ALA A 2 7.76 17.81 -15.18
C ALA A 2 7.80 16.26 -15.13
N THR A 3 8.35 15.61 -16.17
CA THR A 3 8.49 14.14 -16.26
C THR A 3 9.53 13.58 -15.28
N ARG A 4 10.63 14.30 -15.04
CA ARG A 4 11.62 13.91 -14.02
C ARG A 4 11.02 13.95 -12.61
N HIS A 5 10.32 15.03 -12.29
CA HIS A 5 9.70 15.20 -10.97
C HIS A 5 8.62 14.15 -10.67
N PHE A 6 7.87 13.74 -11.70
CA PHE A 6 6.84 12.69 -11.56
C PHE A 6 7.46 11.29 -11.43
N SER A 7 8.58 11.03 -12.11
CA SER A 7 9.37 9.80 -11.94
C SER A 7 9.97 9.69 -10.54
N GLU A 8 10.39 10.80 -9.93
CA GLU A 8 10.87 10.84 -8.54
C GLU A 8 9.78 10.49 -7.54
N ILE A 9 8.57 11.06 -7.71
CA ILE A 9 7.40 10.72 -6.88
C ILE A 9 7.05 9.23 -7.03
N ALA A 10 7.04 8.71 -8.25
CA ALA A 10 6.79 7.29 -8.52
C ALA A 10 7.82 6.39 -7.82
N THR A 11 9.10 6.78 -7.84
CA THR A 11 10.18 6.03 -7.19
C THR A 11 10.04 6.08 -5.67
N ALA A 12 9.75 7.26 -5.11
CA ALA A 12 9.50 7.42 -3.68
C ALA A 12 8.31 6.58 -3.21
N LEU A 13 7.24 6.50 -4.02
CA LEU A 13 6.08 5.67 -3.73
C LEU A 13 6.39 4.17 -3.82
N ILE A 14 7.17 3.72 -4.82
CA ILE A 14 7.64 2.32 -4.87
C ILE A 14 8.35 1.95 -3.58
N VAL A 15 9.29 2.79 -3.12
CA VAL A 15 10.05 2.53 -1.89
C VAL A 15 9.12 2.53 -0.66
N ALA A 16 8.25 3.53 -0.54
CA ALA A 16 7.34 3.64 0.58
C ALA A 16 6.35 2.47 0.65
N LEU A 17 5.80 2.04 -0.49
CA LEU A 17 4.91 0.86 -0.59
C LEU A 17 5.65 -0.45 -0.37
N ALA A 18 6.91 -0.57 -0.79
CA ALA A 18 7.72 -1.75 -0.49
C ALA A 18 7.97 -1.89 1.01
N ILE A 19 8.25 -0.78 1.71
CA ILE A 19 8.39 -0.77 3.18
C ILE A 19 7.04 -1.12 3.83
N HIS A 20 5.95 -0.47 3.41
CA HIS A 20 4.60 -0.76 3.90
C HIS A 20 4.23 -2.23 3.77
N SER A 21 4.36 -2.78 2.57
CA SER A 21 4.12 -4.18 2.24
C SER A 21 4.98 -5.13 3.07
N THR A 22 6.28 -4.82 3.25
CA THR A 22 7.14 -5.59 4.15
C THR A 22 6.60 -5.60 5.58
N THR A 23 6.18 -4.44 6.06
CA THR A 23 5.71 -4.30 7.44
C THR A 23 4.34 -4.97 7.67
N ASP A 24 3.48 -5.00 6.65
CA ASP A 24 2.26 -5.82 6.60
C ASP A 24 2.57 -7.31 6.74
N GLY A 25 3.61 -7.77 6.02
CA GLY A 25 4.15 -9.11 6.14
C GLY A 25 4.68 -9.42 7.55
N LEU A 26 5.47 -8.51 8.13
CA LEU A 26 5.99 -8.67 9.50
C LEU A 26 4.85 -8.88 10.49
N ALA A 27 3.78 -8.09 10.38
CA ALA A 27 2.60 -8.19 11.23
C ALA A 27 1.94 -9.58 11.15
N LEU A 28 1.88 -10.19 9.96
CA LEU A 28 1.43 -11.58 9.81
C LEU A 28 2.40 -12.60 10.40
N GLY A 29 3.69 -12.45 10.12
CA GLY A 29 4.72 -13.40 10.54
C GLY A 29 4.84 -13.52 12.06
N ILE A 30 4.77 -12.39 12.77
CA ILE A 30 4.84 -12.32 14.23
C ILE A 30 3.66 -13.08 14.89
N GLN A 31 2.48 -13.08 14.25
CA GLN A 31 1.28 -13.76 14.75
C GLN A 31 1.32 -15.29 14.56
N GLY A 32 2.31 -15.83 13.83
CA GLY A 32 2.48 -17.27 13.60
C GLY A 32 2.56 -18.07 14.90
N GLU A 33 3.23 -17.52 15.91
CA GLU A 33 3.53 -18.19 17.19
C GLU A 33 2.59 -17.76 18.34
N THR A 34 1.79 -16.70 18.16
CA THR A 34 0.91 -16.20 19.23
C THR A 34 -0.27 -17.18 19.45
N PRO A 35 -0.64 -17.49 20.70
CA PRO A 35 -1.83 -18.28 21.02
C PRO A 35 -3.10 -17.51 20.64
N GLY A 36 -3.53 -17.65 19.39
CA GLY A 36 -4.77 -17.11 18.86
C GLY A 36 -5.57 -18.22 18.19
N THR A 37 -6.90 -18.13 18.27
CA THR A 37 -7.77 -19.06 17.53
C THR A 37 -7.42 -18.99 16.03
N GLY A 38 -7.43 -20.12 15.32
CA GLY A 38 -7.15 -20.14 13.88
C GLY A 38 -7.99 -19.13 13.09
N ALA A 39 -9.22 -18.86 13.55
CA ALA A 39 -10.11 -17.85 12.98
C ALA A 39 -9.52 -16.42 12.99
N THR A 40 -8.79 -16.02 14.04
CA THR A 40 -8.15 -14.70 14.12
C THR A 40 -7.03 -14.57 13.09
N LYS A 41 -6.21 -15.62 12.91
CA LYS A 41 -5.11 -15.64 11.92
C LYS A 41 -5.64 -15.57 10.49
N TRP A 42 -6.67 -16.36 10.18
CA TRP A 42 -7.36 -16.29 8.89
C TRP A 42 -8.02 -14.94 8.63
N SER A 43 -8.53 -14.29 9.68
CA SER A 43 -9.12 -12.97 9.56
C SER A 43 -8.11 -11.89 9.21
N LEU A 44 -6.95 -11.89 9.86
CA LEU A 44 -5.89 -10.96 9.55
C LEU A 44 -5.35 -11.19 8.12
N PHE A 45 -5.08 -12.44 7.75
CA PHE A 45 -4.61 -12.80 6.42
C PHE A 45 -5.58 -12.35 5.31
N SER A 46 -6.87 -12.65 5.45
CA SER A 46 -7.88 -12.24 4.46
C SER A 46 -8.06 -10.72 4.41
N ALA A 47 -8.02 -10.02 5.55
CA ALA A 47 -8.07 -8.56 5.57
C ALA A 47 -6.90 -7.95 4.78
N LEU A 48 -5.69 -8.51 4.94
CA LEU A 48 -4.50 -8.13 4.19
C LEU A 48 -4.66 -8.37 2.70
N CYS A 49 -5.07 -9.57 2.28
CA CYS A 49 -5.32 -9.85 0.85
C CYS A 49 -6.31 -8.85 0.22
N ILE A 50 -7.35 -8.48 0.97
CA ILE A 50 -8.38 -7.55 0.50
C ILE A 50 -7.82 -6.13 0.32
N HIS A 51 -6.99 -5.63 1.24
CA HIS A 51 -6.45 -4.26 1.14
C HIS A 51 -5.27 -4.13 0.18
N LYS A 52 -4.61 -5.24 -0.16
CA LYS A 52 -3.52 -5.31 -1.14
C LYS A 52 -3.98 -5.07 -2.57
N VAL A 53 -5.22 -5.42 -2.90
CA VAL A 53 -5.77 -5.19 -4.25
C VAL A 53 -5.92 -3.69 -4.56
N PRO A 54 -6.56 -2.87 -3.70
CA PRO A 54 -6.57 -1.41 -3.86
C PRO A 54 -5.17 -0.79 -3.90
N GLU A 55 -4.24 -1.27 -3.08
CA GLU A 55 -2.85 -0.79 -3.03
C GLU A 55 -2.13 -1.00 -4.37
N GLY A 56 -2.18 -2.22 -4.89
CA GLY A 56 -1.58 -2.56 -6.19
C GLY A 56 -2.23 -1.80 -7.36
N LEU A 57 -3.55 -1.57 -7.33
CA LEU A 57 -4.23 -0.75 -8.32
C LEU A 57 -3.79 0.72 -8.27
N ALA A 58 -3.62 1.28 -7.07
CA ALA A 58 -3.16 2.65 -6.89
C ALA A 58 -1.73 2.83 -7.40
N LEU A 59 -0.81 1.92 -7.04
CA LEU A 59 0.56 1.93 -7.54
C LEU A 59 0.61 1.73 -9.06
N GLY A 60 -0.10 0.73 -9.58
CA GLY A 60 -0.14 0.44 -11.02
C GLY A 60 -0.66 1.61 -11.84
N GLY A 61 -1.75 2.24 -11.41
CA GLY A 61 -2.30 3.43 -12.04
C GLY A 61 -1.33 4.60 -12.04
N LEU A 62 -0.60 4.81 -10.94
CA LEU A 62 0.41 5.86 -10.84
C LEU A 62 1.62 5.60 -11.74
N LEU A 63 2.12 4.36 -11.80
CA LEU A 63 3.24 3.99 -12.67
C LEU A 63 2.88 4.14 -14.15
N ILE A 64 1.67 3.75 -14.54
CA ILE A 64 1.16 3.98 -15.90
C ILE A 64 1.04 5.48 -16.18
N GLY A 65 0.51 6.25 -15.22
CA GLY A 65 0.46 7.72 -15.29
C GLY A 65 1.85 8.37 -15.38
N ALA A 66 2.89 7.70 -14.85
CA ALA A 66 4.29 8.12 -14.97
C ALA A 66 4.95 7.75 -16.29
N GLY A 67 4.22 7.08 -17.19
CA GLY A 67 4.68 6.71 -18.53
C GLY A 67 5.24 5.28 -18.64
N LEU A 68 5.09 4.43 -17.61
CA LEU A 68 5.45 3.02 -17.73
C LEU A 68 4.42 2.27 -18.57
N GLN A 69 4.89 1.34 -19.40
CA GLN A 69 4.01 0.38 -20.07
C GLN A 69 3.29 -0.50 -19.05
N GLN A 70 2.05 -0.91 -19.36
CA GLN A 70 1.20 -1.69 -18.44
C GLN A 70 1.89 -2.94 -17.90
N ALA A 71 2.58 -3.71 -18.75
CA ALA A 71 3.29 -4.92 -18.34
C ALA A 71 4.42 -4.62 -17.33
N ALA A 72 5.15 -3.52 -17.52
CA ALA A 72 6.19 -3.11 -16.58
C ALA A 72 5.60 -2.62 -15.27
N ALA A 73 4.49 -1.87 -15.31
CA ALA A 73 3.78 -1.43 -14.12
C ALA A 73 3.27 -2.63 -13.29
N VAL A 74 2.68 -3.63 -13.94
CA VAL A 74 2.26 -4.88 -13.27
C VAL A 74 3.45 -5.61 -12.65
N GLY A 75 4.59 -5.68 -13.35
CA GLY A 75 5.81 -6.27 -12.79
C GLY A 75 6.31 -5.55 -11.54
N TRP A 76 6.31 -4.21 -11.54
CA TRP A 76 6.67 -3.41 -10.38
C TRP A 76 5.69 -3.56 -9.22
N VAL A 77 4.38 -3.56 -9.50
CA VAL A 77 3.36 -3.83 -8.48
C VAL A 77 3.60 -5.20 -7.87
N ALA A 78 3.77 -6.25 -8.68
CA ALA A 78 4.04 -7.59 -8.18
C ALA A 78 5.31 -7.65 -7.32
N ALA A 79 6.38 -6.96 -7.72
CA ALA A 79 7.62 -6.90 -6.95
C ALA A 79 7.46 -6.18 -5.60
N VAL A 80 6.72 -5.08 -5.58
CA VAL A 80 6.41 -4.33 -4.35
C VAL A 80 5.52 -5.16 -3.43
N GLU A 81 4.45 -5.74 -3.93
CA GLU A 81 3.53 -6.53 -3.12
C GLU A 81 4.18 -7.83 -2.61
N ALA A 82 5.11 -8.41 -3.37
CA ALA A 82 5.89 -9.59 -2.96
C ALA A 82 6.76 -9.33 -1.72
N THR A 83 7.09 -8.07 -1.39
CA THR A 83 7.80 -7.78 -0.14
C THR A 83 6.95 -8.09 1.09
N THR A 84 5.61 -8.22 0.95
CA THR A 84 4.73 -8.78 2.00
C THR A 84 5.12 -10.20 2.37
N LEU A 85 5.48 -11.04 1.39
CA LEU A 85 5.96 -12.39 1.66
C LEU A 85 7.31 -12.37 2.37
N LEU A 86 8.22 -11.49 1.93
CA LEU A 86 9.51 -11.28 2.56
C LEU A 86 9.35 -10.86 4.03
N GLY A 87 8.46 -9.90 4.30
CA GLY A 87 8.11 -9.47 5.64
C GLY A 87 7.53 -10.61 6.48
N GLY A 88 6.66 -11.45 5.91
CA GLY A 88 6.13 -12.63 6.58
C GLY A 88 7.22 -13.59 7.05
N VAL A 89 8.18 -13.88 6.17
CA VAL A 89 9.35 -14.73 6.48
C VAL A 89 10.20 -14.11 7.58
N ILE A 90 10.53 -12.82 7.47
CA ILE A 90 11.34 -12.12 8.47
C ILE A 90 10.61 -12.11 9.82
N GLY A 91 9.32 -11.78 9.83
CA GLY A 91 8.48 -11.71 11.02
C GLY A 91 8.42 -13.04 11.76
N TYR A 92 8.22 -14.13 11.01
CA TYR A 92 8.10 -15.48 11.55
C TYR A 92 9.41 -16.00 12.16
N PHE A 93 10.56 -15.80 11.49
CA PHE A 93 11.83 -16.38 11.94
C PHE A 93 12.62 -15.50 12.92
N PHE A 94 12.47 -14.17 12.83
CA PHE A 94 13.40 -13.26 13.52
C PHE A 94 12.73 -12.30 14.51
N LEU A 95 11.41 -12.05 14.41
CA LEU A 95 10.76 -10.98 15.17
C LEU A 95 9.64 -11.45 16.10
N THR A 96 9.56 -12.73 16.43
CA THR A 96 8.53 -13.30 17.32
C THR A 96 8.39 -12.58 18.67
N ASN A 97 9.47 -11.95 19.16
CA ASN A 97 9.51 -11.22 20.43
C ASN A 97 9.53 -9.69 20.29
N ILE A 98 9.28 -9.14 19.10
CA ILE A 98 9.21 -7.68 18.93
C ILE A 98 7.98 -7.11 19.63
N SER A 99 8.12 -5.96 20.29
CA SER A 99 6.98 -5.31 20.93
C SER A 99 6.01 -4.75 19.87
N MET A 100 4.70 -4.84 20.13
CA MET A 100 3.68 -4.22 19.29
C MET A 100 3.85 -2.70 19.15
N LEU A 101 4.51 -2.05 20.12
CA LEU A 101 4.83 -0.63 20.07
C LEU A 101 5.74 -0.31 18.87
N TRP A 102 6.81 -1.08 18.64
CA TRP A 102 7.73 -0.84 17.54
C TRP A 102 7.07 -1.02 16.18
N LEU A 103 6.27 -2.08 16.02
CA LEU A 103 5.50 -2.30 14.81
C LEU A 103 4.53 -1.14 14.56
N GLY A 104 3.83 -0.68 15.60
CA GLY A 104 2.92 0.48 15.53
C GLY A 104 3.63 1.78 15.14
N LEU A 105 4.83 2.04 15.67
CA LEU A 105 5.64 3.21 15.31
C LEU A 105 6.11 3.16 13.85
N ILE A 106 6.55 2.01 13.37
CA ILE A 106 6.93 1.81 11.96
C ILE A 106 5.72 2.06 11.06
N MET A 107 4.55 1.50 11.40
CA MET A 107 3.31 1.71 10.66
C MET A 107 2.88 3.17 10.64
N ALA A 108 2.96 3.86 11.78
CA ALA A 108 2.62 5.27 11.87
C ALA A 108 3.55 6.13 11.00
N HIS A 109 4.85 5.81 10.98
CA HIS A 109 5.83 6.50 10.14
C HIS A 109 5.53 6.30 8.64
N VAL A 110 5.30 5.07 8.21
CA VAL A 110 4.94 4.73 6.83
C VAL A 110 3.62 5.39 6.41
N GLY A 111 2.58 5.27 7.24
CA GLY A 111 1.27 5.87 6.99
C GLY A 111 1.34 7.41 6.91
N GLY A 112 2.12 8.04 7.79
CA GLY A 112 2.39 9.48 7.72
C GLY A 112 3.09 9.89 6.43
N GLY A 113 4.07 9.09 5.97
CA GLY A 113 4.73 9.27 4.69
C GLY A 113 3.77 9.23 3.50
N PHE A 114 2.81 8.30 3.49
CA PHE A 114 1.77 8.26 2.44
C PHE A 114 0.84 9.47 2.46
N ILE A 115 0.44 9.95 3.64
CA ILE A 115 -0.37 11.17 3.74
C ILE A 115 0.41 12.35 3.13
N TYR A 116 1.70 12.48 3.45
CA TYR A 116 2.56 13.51 2.88
C TYR A 116 2.66 13.40 1.35
N LEU A 117 2.98 12.22 0.82
CA LEU A 117 3.12 11.98 -0.62
C LEU A 117 1.80 12.19 -1.38
N ALA A 118 0.69 11.68 -0.86
CA ALA A 118 -0.64 11.85 -1.46
C ALA A 118 -1.07 13.32 -1.47
N THR A 119 -0.83 14.04 -0.37
CA THR A 119 -1.14 15.48 -0.29
C THR A 119 -0.31 16.26 -1.31
N HIS A 120 1.00 15.99 -1.39
CA HIS A 120 1.86 16.64 -2.39
C HIS A 120 1.46 16.31 -3.82
N ALA A 121 1.06 15.07 -4.12
CA ALA A 121 0.60 14.67 -5.44
C ALA A 121 -0.69 15.40 -5.82
N VAL A 122 -1.71 15.41 -4.95
CA VAL A 122 -2.99 16.08 -5.21
C VAL A 122 -2.80 17.58 -5.39
N ILE A 123 -2.02 18.24 -4.52
CA ILE A 123 -1.72 19.68 -4.66
C ILE A 123 -0.97 19.94 -5.96
N GLY A 124 0.07 19.16 -6.26
CA GLY A 124 0.85 19.29 -7.49
C GLY A 124 -0.01 19.14 -8.74
N GLU A 125 -0.99 18.24 -8.70
CA GLU A 125 -1.93 18.04 -9.80
C GLU A 125 -2.95 19.17 -9.92
N MET A 126 -3.42 19.74 -8.82
CA MET A 126 -4.29 20.94 -8.81
C MET A 126 -3.60 22.20 -9.36
N LEU A 127 -2.26 22.26 -9.34
CA LEU A 127 -1.49 23.34 -9.93
C LEU A 127 -1.35 23.19 -11.45
N LYS A 128 -1.32 21.95 -11.95
CA LYS A 128 -1.19 21.63 -13.38
C LYS A 128 -2.53 21.52 -14.10
N HIS A 129 -3.55 21.03 -13.41
CA HIS A 129 -4.89 20.77 -13.91
C HIS A 129 -5.93 21.54 -13.11
N GLY A 130 -7.14 21.72 -13.67
CA GLY A 130 -8.20 22.46 -12.99
C GLY A 130 -8.62 21.80 -11.67
N LYS A 131 -8.71 22.60 -10.59
CA LYS A 131 -9.05 22.16 -9.22
C LYS A 131 -10.27 21.21 -9.19
N LYS A 132 -11.34 21.56 -9.92
CA LYS A 132 -12.58 20.77 -9.96
C LYS A 132 -12.32 19.35 -10.46
N LEU A 133 -11.59 19.20 -11.56
CA LEU A 133 -11.28 17.89 -12.16
C LEU A 133 -10.49 17.02 -11.18
N VAL A 134 -9.43 17.59 -10.60
CA VAL A 134 -8.54 16.85 -9.69
C VAL A 134 -9.28 16.39 -8.43
N LEU A 135 -10.06 17.28 -7.80
CA LEU A 135 -10.86 16.89 -6.62
C LEU A 135 -11.94 15.86 -6.96
N THR A 136 -12.59 15.97 -8.13
CA THR A 136 -13.57 14.96 -8.53
C THR A 136 -12.93 13.60 -8.78
N SER A 137 -11.77 13.55 -9.46
CA SER A 137 -11.06 12.29 -9.72
C SER A 137 -10.53 11.67 -8.42
N PHE A 138 -10.02 12.49 -7.49
CA PHE A 138 -9.59 12.04 -6.18
C PHE A 138 -10.75 11.46 -5.36
N ALA A 139 -11.90 12.14 -5.33
CA ALA A 139 -13.10 11.65 -4.66
C ALA A 139 -13.62 10.35 -5.27
N LEU A 140 -13.62 10.23 -6.60
CA LEU A 140 -13.98 8.98 -7.31
C LEU A 140 -13.01 7.85 -6.97
N GLY A 141 -11.71 8.14 -6.85
CA GLY A 141 -10.71 7.16 -6.40
C GLY A 141 -10.98 6.65 -4.99
N ILE A 142 -11.26 7.56 -4.04
CA ILE A 142 -11.66 7.18 -2.67
C ILE A 142 -12.93 6.32 -2.68
N ALA A 143 -13.95 6.74 -3.44
CA ALA A 143 -15.20 6.01 -3.55
C ALA A 143 -14.99 4.61 -4.14
N LEU A 144 -14.18 4.48 -5.19
CA LEU A 144 -13.83 3.20 -5.79
C LEU A 144 -13.16 2.27 -4.78
N ILE A 145 -12.17 2.77 -4.04
CA ILE A 145 -11.46 1.98 -3.00
C ILE A 145 -12.43 1.56 -1.89
N ALA A 146 -13.31 2.46 -1.45
CA ALA A 146 -14.30 2.15 -0.42
C ALA A 146 -15.29 1.06 -0.88
N VAL A 147 -15.80 1.17 -2.12
CA VAL A 147 -16.69 0.18 -2.72
C VAL A 147 -16.00 -1.17 -2.87
N LEU A 148 -14.75 -1.20 -3.36
CA LEU A 148 -13.95 -2.42 -3.45
C LEU A 148 -13.76 -3.06 -2.07
N ASN A 149 -13.42 -2.29 -1.05
CA ASN A 149 -13.19 -2.79 0.30
C ASN A 149 -14.48 -3.37 0.92
N VAL A 150 -15.60 -2.65 0.82
CA VAL A 150 -16.90 -3.11 1.32
C VAL A 150 -17.38 -4.34 0.53
N GLY A 151 -17.31 -4.30 -0.79
CA GLY A 151 -17.72 -5.42 -1.65
C GLY A 151 -16.92 -6.69 -1.38
N LEU A 152 -15.60 -6.58 -1.25
CA LEU A 152 -14.72 -7.70 -0.91
C LEU A 152 -15.01 -8.26 0.50
N ARG A 153 -15.37 -7.41 1.47
CA ARG A 153 -15.77 -7.87 2.81
C ARG A 153 -17.12 -8.59 2.81
N LEU A 154 -18.07 -8.20 1.96
CA LEU A 154 -19.38 -8.85 1.86
C LEU A 154 -19.32 -10.23 1.21
N LEU A 155 -18.23 -10.55 0.49
CA LEU A 155 -18.00 -11.86 -0.13
C LEU A 155 -17.38 -12.89 0.85
N ARG A 156 -17.05 -12.49 2.07
CA ARG A 156 -16.41 -13.30 3.11
C ARG A 156 -17.43 -13.75 4.16
#